data_AF-A0A7J4YLZ2-F1
#
_entry.id   AF-A0A7J4YLZ2-F1
#
_cell.length_a   1.000
_cell.length_b   1.000
_cell.length_c   1.000
_cell.angle_alpha   90.00
_cell.angle_beta   90.00
_cell.angle_gamma   90.00
#
_symmetry.space_group_name_H-M   'P 1'
#
loop_
_entity.id
_entity.type
_entity.pdbx_description
1 polymer ?
#
loop_
_entity_poly.entity_id
_entity_poly.type
_entity_poly.pdbx_seq_one_letter_code
_entity_poly.pdbx_strand_id
1 'polypeptide(L)'
;MNFKKGEVLFFNKPLGWTSFKVVGHARYHICRRIGVKKLKVGHAGTLDPLATGVMIVCTGKATKRIEEFQYHTKEYIATLRLGATTPSYDLEHEIDATYSTEHITREMVEEVLTHFIGTIEQVPPAFSACMVDGKRAYELARKGEEVELKAKQLVIDEIELLECCLETPEPMIRIRVVCSKGTYIRALARDIGEALHSGAHLTGLIRTRVGDVRLEDCLDPEHFKEWIDRQEIENEEENN
;
A
#
# COMPACT_ATOMS: atom_id res chain seq x y z
N MET A 1 -11.14 26.45 0.56
CA MET A 1 -11.42 25.05 0.19
C MET A 1 -12.90 24.85 -0.10
N ASN A 2 -13.25 24.00 -1.06
CA ASN A 2 -14.63 23.67 -1.42
C ASN A 2 -14.80 22.14 -1.63
N PHE A 3 -15.07 21.42 -0.54
CA PHE A 3 -15.18 19.96 -0.56
C PHE A 3 -16.35 19.40 -1.39
N LYS A 4 -17.38 20.21 -1.66
CA LYS A 4 -18.50 19.83 -2.55
C LYS A 4 -18.08 19.90 -4.03
N LYS A 5 -17.42 21.00 -4.44
CA LYS A 5 -16.79 21.12 -5.77
C LYS A 5 -15.69 20.08 -5.94
N GLY A 6 -15.01 19.72 -4.86
CA GLY A 6 -14.13 18.58 -4.75
C GLY A 6 -12.69 19.00 -4.48
N GLU A 7 -12.07 18.31 -3.53
CA GLU A 7 -10.70 18.51 -3.08
C GLU A 7 -9.94 17.18 -3.16
N VAL A 8 -8.62 17.28 -3.36
CA VAL A 8 -7.69 16.16 -3.28
C VAL A 8 -6.80 16.39 -2.07
N LEU A 9 -6.88 15.48 -1.10
CA LEU A 9 -6.13 15.51 0.16
C LEU A 9 -5.13 14.37 0.18
N PHE A 10 -4.00 14.59 0.82
CA PHE A 10 -2.94 13.60 0.97
C PHE A 10 -2.79 13.27 2.46
N PHE A 11 -2.81 11.99 2.80
CA PHE A 11 -2.71 11.53 4.17
C PHE A 11 -1.54 10.57 4.34
N ASN A 12 -0.81 10.71 5.43
CA ASN A 12 0.13 9.71 5.89
C ASN A 12 -0.68 8.69 6.69
N LYS A 13 -1.08 7.58 6.06
CA LYS A 13 -1.90 6.57 6.73
C LYS A 13 -1.08 5.95 7.87
N PRO A 14 -1.55 6.03 9.14
CA PRO A 14 -0.84 5.42 10.25
C PRO A 14 -0.95 3.88 10.21
N LEU A 15 -0.05 3.24 10.95
CA LEU A 15 -0.01 1.79 11.10
C LEU A 15 -1.30 1.29 11.78
N GLY A 16 -1.80 0.15 11.36
CA GLY A 16 -3.02 -0.48 11.89
C GLY A 16 -4.33 0.16 11.41
N TRP A 17 -4.30 1.32 10.74
CA TRP A 17 -5.50 1.89 10.12
C TRP A 17 -5.74 1.26 8.75
N THR A 18 -6.99 0.90 8.45
CA THR A 18 -7.38 0.57 7.08
C THR A 18 -7.49 1.84 6.23
N SER A 19 -7.36 1.71 4.92
CA SER A 19 -7.60 2.83 3.99
C SER A 19 -9.01 3.43 4.14
N PHE A 20 -10.01 2.57 4.39
CA PHE A 20 -11.38 3.00 4.65
C PHE A 20 -11.54 3.74 5.99
N LYS A 21 -10.73 3.44 7.01
CA LYS A 21 -10.74 4.17 8.28
C LYS A 21 -10.32 5.62 8.06
N VAL A 22 -9.28 5.88 7.27
CA VAL A 22 -8.87 7.25 6.93
C VAL A 22 -9.97 7.97 6.13
N VAL A 23 -10.56 7.32 5.12
CA VAL A 23 -11.70 7.89 4.37
C VAL A 23 -12.86 8.24 5.30
N GLY A 24 -13.22 7.34 6.21
CA GLY A 24 -14.28 7.54 7.19
C GLY A 24 -13.99 8.71 8.14
N HIS A 25 -12.75 8.78 8.65
CA HIS A 25 -12.27 9.84 9.52
C HIS A 25 -12.30 11.21 8.82
N ALA A 26 -11.71 11.31 7.62
CA ALA A 26 -11.71 12.54 6.83
C ALA A 26 -13.14 12.99 6.53
N ARG A 27 -14.00 12.08 6.04
CA ARG A 27 -15.41 12.37 5.75
C ARG A 27 -16.14 12.87 6.98
N TYR A 28 -15.93 12.27 8.15
CA TYR A 28 -16.59 12.67 9.39
C TYR A 28 -16.26 14.13 9.75
N HIS A 29 -14.97 14.48 9.80
CA HIS A 29 -14.54 15.83 10.17
C HIS A 29 -14.93 16.88 9.13
N ILE A 30 -14.82 16.56 7.83
CA ILE A 30 -15.27 17.46 6.75
C ILE A 30 -16.77 17.73 6.86
N CYS A 31 -17.60 16.69 6.97
CA CYS A 31 -19.05 16.83 7.09
C CYS A 31 -19.46 17.71 8.28
N ARG A 32 -18.83 17.50 9.44
CA ARG A 32 -19.03 18.33 10.64
C ARG A 32 -18.68 19.80 10.37
N ARG A 33 -17.52 20.04 9.77
CA ARG A 33 -16.98 21.37 9.53
C ARG A 33 -17.80 22.19 8.53
N ILE A 34 -18.42 21.54 7.54
CA ILE A 34 -19.24 22.20 6.50
C ILE A 34 -20.76 22.06 6.74
N GLY A 35 -21.18 21.48 7.87
CA GLY A 35 -22.59 21.37 8.26
C GLY A 35 -23.45 20.44 7.39
N VAL A 36 -22.88 19.41 6.74
CA VAL A 36 -23.64 18.48 5.88
C VAL A 36 -23.67 17.06 6.44
N LYS A 37 -24.76 16.32 6.17
CA LYS A 37 -24.89 14.92 6.61
C LYS A 37 -24.15 13.93 5.70
N LYS A 38 -23.98 14.25 4.42
CA LYS A 38 -23.40 13.35 3.41
C LYS A 38 -22.46 14.11 2.51
N LEU A 39 -21.29 13.51 2.28
CA LEU A 39 -20.29 13.94 1.30
C LEU A 39 -19.69 12.69 0.66
N LYS A 40 -19.53 12.71 -0.67
CA LYS A 40 -18.82 11.65 -1.38
C LYS A 40 -17.33 11.79 -1.13
N VAL A 41 -16.71 10.75 -0.58
CA VAL A 41 -15.27 10.67 -0.28
C VAL A 41 -14.78 9.29 -0.68
N GLY A 42 -13.61 9.21 -1.31
CA GLY A 42 -12.97 7.95 -1.71
C GLY A 42 -11.45 8.10 -1.75
N HIS A 43 -10.72 7.00 -1.92
CA HIS A 43 -9.26 7.01 -1.98
C HIS A 43 -8.76 6.45 -3.32
N ALA A 44 -7.55 6.86 -3.74
CA ALA A 44 -6.94 6.46 -5.01
C ALA A 44 -5.81 5.44 -4.86
N GLY A 45 -6.12 4.34 -4.19
CA GLY A 45 -5.20 3.21 -4.00
C GLY A 45 -5.22 2.74 -2.57
N THR A 46 -5.50 1.46 -2.37
CA THR A 46 -5.49 0.82 -1.06
C THR A 46 -4.06 0.74 -0.54
N LEU A 47 -3.89 0.94 0.76
CA LEU A 47 -2.76 0.48 1.56
C LEU A 47 -3.26 -0.54 2.57
N ASP A 48 -2.49 -1.62 2.71
CA ASP A 48 -2.73 -2.66 3.70
C ASP A 48 -2.68 -2.07 5.12
N PRO A 49 -3.36 -2.68 6.11
CA PRO A 49 -3.38 -2.18 7.48
C PRO A 49 -1.98 -2.04 8.09
N LEU A 50 -1.08 -2.99 7.80
CA LEU A 50 0.30 -3.03 8.27
C LEU A 50 1.26 -2.14 7.47
N ALA A 51 0.79 -1.49 6.40
CA ALA A 51 1.57 -0.49 5.68
C ALA A 51 1.33 0.92 6.23
N THR A 52 2.24 1.85 6.02
CA THR A 52 2.03 3.28 6.29
C THR A 52 2.27 4.13 5.04
N GLY A 53 2.04 5.43 5.15
CA GLY A 53 2.49 6.40 4.14
C GLY A 53 1.39 6.96 3.25
N VAL A 54 1.82 7.48 2.09
CA VAL A 54 1.04 8.37 1.23
C VAL A 54 -0.26 7.72 0.79
N MET A 55 -1.38 8.37 1.06
CA MET A 55 -2.70 7.97 0.58
C MET A 55 -3.49 9.18 0.08
N ILE A 56 -3.87 9.13 -1.20
CA ILE A 56 -4.66 10.18 -1.85
C ILE A 56 -6.15 9.95 -1.54
N VAL A 57 -6.82 10.96 -1.01
CA VAL A 57 -8.25 10.99 -0.69
C VAL A 57 -8.93 12.11 -1.48
N CYS A 58 -9.95 11.76 -2.23
CA CYS A 58 -10.72 12.70 -3.05
C CYS A 58 -12.10 12.94 -2.42
N THR A 59 -12.59 14.17 -2.53
CA THR A 59 -13.93 14.57 -2.05
C THR A 59 -14.79 15.10 -3.21
N GLY A 60 -16.11 15.09 -3.05
CA GLY A 60 -17.03 15.73 -4.00
C GLY A 60 -16.83 15.27 -5.45
N LYS A 61 -16.76 16.23 -6.39
CA LYS A 61 -16.53 15.93 -7.82
C LYS A 61 -15.11 15.41 -8.10
N ALA A 62 -14.12 15.72 -7.25
CA ALA A 62 -12.75 15.20 -7.41
C ALA A 62 -12.69 13.67 -7.29
N THR A 63 -13.70 13.02 -6.69
CA THR A 63 -13.81 11.55 -6.70
C THR A 63 -13.88 10.93 -8.10
N LYS A 64 -14.21 11.72 -9.13
CA LYS A 64 -14.17 11.28 -10.54
C LYS A 64 -12.73 11.11 -11.07
N ARG A 65 -11.75 11.70 -10.39
CA ARG A 65 -10.31 11.62 -10.72
C ARG A 65 -9.59 10.49 -9.97
N ILE A 66 -10.29 9.69 -9.17
CA ILE A 66 -9.66 8.60 -8.41
C ILE A 66 -8.90 7.64 -9.33
N GLU A 67 -9.48 7.32 -10.47
CA GLU A 67 -8.87 6.43 -11.44
C GLU A 67 -7.54 6.99 -11.97
N GLU A 68 -7.51 8.27 -12.37
CA GLU A 68 -6.29 9.00 -12.80
C GLU A 68 -5.12 8.78 -11.82
N PHE A 69 -5.33 9.06 -10.53
CA PHE A 69 -4.30 8.90 -9.50
C PHE A 69 -3.88 7.45 -9.26
N GLN A 70 -4.78 6.48 -9.49
CA GLN A 70 -4.44 5.06 -9.39
C GLN A 70 -3.43 4.62 -10.45
N TYR A 71 -3.33 5.30 -11.59
CA TYR A 71 -2.33 4.99 -12.64
C TYR A 71 -0.94 5.57 -12.39
N HIS A 72 -0.79 6.52 -11.46
CA HIS A 72 0.53 7.09 -11.15
C HIS A 72 1.54 6.01 -10.75
N THR A 73 2.82 6.27 -10.88
CA THR A 73 3.85 5.42 -10.26
C THR A 73 3.80 5.55 -8.74
N LYS A 74 4.22 4.49 -8.04
CA LYS A 74 4.28 4.45 -6.58
C LYS A 74 5.70 4.12 -6.16
N GLU A 75 6.15 4.73 -5.07
CA GLU A 75 7.41 4.37 -4.43
C GLU A 75 7.15 3.81 -3.05
N TYR A 76 7.86 2.74 -2.72
CA TYR A 76 7.80 2.07 -1.44
C TYR A 76 9.20 1.88 -0.85
N ILE A 77 9.27 1.92 0.48
CA ILE A 77 10.34 1.30 1.25
C ILE A 77 9.75 0.05 1.90
N ALA A 78 10.33 -1.11 1.61
CA ALA A 78 9.88 -2.40 2.10
C ALA A 78 11.00 -3.06 2.91
N THR A 79 10.66 -3.56 4.09
CA THR A 79 11.53 -4.40 4.92
C THR A 79 11.06 -5.84 4.79
N LEU A 80 11.94 -6.73 4.35
CA LEU A 80 11.68 -8.14 4.13
C LEU A 80 12.49 -8.95 5.13
N ARG A 81 11.83 -9.83 5.87
CA ARG A 81 12.53 -10.89 6.62
C ARG A 81 12.75 -12.08 5.69
N LEU A 82 13.98 -12.57 5.65
CA LEU A 82 14.39 -13.75 4.89
C LEU A 82 14.32 -15.00 5.79
N GLY A 83 14.21 -16.18 5.19
CA GLY A 83 14.23 -17.45 5.92
C GLY A 83 12.89 -17.89 6.48
N ALA A 84 11.80 -17.17 6.19
CA ALA A 84 10.46 -17.52 6.65
C ALA A 84 9.36 -16.95 5.75
N THR A 85 8.24 -17.68 5.67
CA THR A 85 7.02 -17.23 4.99
C THR A 85 5.85 -17.14 5.96
N THR A 86 4.81 -16.41 5.54
CA THR A 86 3.50 -16.38 6.20
C THR A 86 2.41 -16.50 5.13
N PRO A 87 1.19 -16.95 5.47
CA PRO A 87 0.09 -17.09 4.50
C PRO A 87 -0.27 -15.80 3.75
N SER A 88 -0.04 -14.64 4.36
CA SER A 88 -0.32 -13.32 3.79
C SER A 88 0.91 -12.61 3.22
N TYR A 89 2.11 -13.17 3.39
CA TYR A 89 3.41 -12.57 3.10
C TYR A 89 3.65 -11.21 3.79
N ASP A 90 3.03 -11.05 4.96
CA ASP A 90 3.24 -9.96 5.93
C ASP A 90 3.02 -10.49 7.36
N LEU A 91 2.93 -9.59 8.34
CA LEU A 91 2.72 -9.95 9.76
C LEU A 91 1.25 -10.15 10.15
N GLU A 92 0.29 -10.24 9.22
CA GLU A 92 -1.12 -10.51 9.59
C GLU A 92 -1.32 -11.95 10.10
N HIS A 93 -0.44 -12.87 9.72
CA HIS A 93 -0.49 -14.29 10.10
C HIS A 93 0.86 -14.76 10.67
N GLU A 94 0.80 -15.84 11.45
CA GLU A 94 2.00 -16.50 11.96
C GLU A 94 2.83 -17.14 10.83
N ILE A 95 4.10 -17.42 11.13
CA ILE A 95 5.02 -18.10 10.22
C ILE A 95 4.49 -19.50 9.91
N ASP A 96 4.44 -19.85 8.62
CA ASP A 96 3.98 -21.15 8.13
C ASP A 96 5.12 -22.07 7.65
N ALA A 97 6.26 -21.50 7.27
CA ALA A 97 7.47 -22.24 6.92
C ALA A 97 8.74 -21.45 7.23
N THR A 98 9.84 -22.19 7.45
CA THR A 98 11.18 -21.64 7.69
C THR A 98 12.21 -22.32 6.81
N TYR A 99 13.28 -21.61 6.49
CA TYR A 99 14.30 -22.02 5.53
C TYR A 99 15.69 -21.59 6.01
N SER A 100 16.74 -22.28 5.54
CA SER A 100 18.12 -21.85 5.80
C SER A 100 18.43 -20.54 5.07
N THR A 101 19.20 -19.68 5.73
CA THR A 101 19.68 -18.39 5.20
C THR A 101 21.21 -18.34 5.11
N GLU A 102 21.90 -19.40 5.54
CA GLU A 102 23.38 -19.45 5.64
C GLU A 102 24.06 -19.26 4.28
N HIS A 103 23.40 -19.63 3.19
CA HIS A 103 23.92 -19.50 1.82
C HIS A 103 23.74 -18.10 1.22
N ILE A 104 22.94 -17.25 1.84
CA ILE A 104 22.61 -15.92 1.29
C ILE A 104 23.79 -14.99 1.52
N THR A 105 24.25 -14.34 0.45
CA THR A 105 25.22 -13.25 0.53
C THR A 105 24.60 -11.95 0.05
N ARG A 106 25.24 -10.82 0.36
CA ARG A 106 24.80 -9.52 -0.12
C ARG A 106 24.80 -9.46 -1.65
N GLU A 107 25.83 -10.02 -2.29
CA GLU A 107 25.99 -10.05 -3.73
C GLU A 107 24.86 -10.85 -4.39
N MET A 108 24.45 -11.97 -3.78
CA MET A 108 23.31 -12.77 -4.24
C MET A 108 22.00 -11.97 -4.15
N VAL A 109 21.79 -11.22 -3.06
CA VAL A 109 20.63 -10.33 -2.93
C VAL A 109 20.64 -9.28 -4.04
N GLU A 110 21.77 -8.59 -4.23
CA GLU A 110 21.90 -7.56 -5.26
C GLU A 110 21.64 -8.11 -6.66
N GLU A 111 22.18 -9.28 -7.00
CA GLU A 111 21.92 -9.98 -8.26
C GLU A 111 20.44 -10.33 -8.43
N VAL A 112 19.83 -10.98 -7.44
CA VAL A 112 18.41 -11.38 -7.48
C VAL A 112 17.49 -10.17 -7.68
N LEU A 113 17.77 -9.04 -7.03
CA LEU A 113 16.96 -7.83 -7.18
C LEU A 113 16.95 -7.33 -8.63
N THR A 114 18.04 -7.48 -9.39
CA THR A 114 18.08 -7.04 -10.79
C THR A 114 17.07 -7.76 -11.69
N HIS A 115 16.72 -9.01 -11.37
CA HIS A 115 15.76 -9.80 -12.14
C HIS A 115 14.33 -9.25 -12.08
N PHE A 116 14.03 -8.43 -11.07
CA PHE A 116 12.72 -7.84 -10.89
C PHE A 116 12.57 -6.48 -11.59
N ILE A 117 13.66 -5.91 -12.13
CA ILE A 117 13.60 -4.62 -12.85
C ILE A 117 13.00 -4.82 -14.23
N GLY A 118 12.08 -3.92 -14.60
CA GLY A 118 11.39 -3.93 -15.87
C GLY A 118 10.07 -4.66 -15.78
N THR A 119 9.73 -5.38 -16.85
CA THR A 119 8.44 -6.06 -16.98
C THR A 119 8.47 -7.42 -16.31
N ILE A 120 7.58 -7.65 -15.36
CA ILE A 120 7.45 -8.93 -14.66
C ILE A 120 6.02 -9.46 -14.72
N GLU A 121 5.87 -10.76 -14.54
CA GLU A 121 4.59 -11.41 -14.26
C GLU A 121 4.49 -11.67 -12.78
N GLN A 122 3.42 -11.16 -12.15
CA GLN A 122 3.21 -11.35 -10.72
C GLN A 122 1.83 -11.94 -10.47
N VAL A 123 1.78 -13.03 -9.70
CA VAL A 123 0.53 -13.55 -9.14
C VAL A 123 0.21 -12.76 -7.88
N PRO A 124 -0.94 -12.06 -7.81
CA PRO A 124 -1.36 -11.34 -6.60
C PRO A 124 -1.49 -12.29 -5.39
N PRO A 125 -1.32 -11.80 -4.15
CA PRO A 125 -1.54 -12.63 -2.97
C PRO A 125 -3.02 -13.01 -2.82
N ALA A 126 -3.29 -14.18 -2.22
CA ALA A 126 -4.64 -14.65 -1.93
C ALA A 126 -5.41 -13.64 -1.05
N PHE A 127 -4.72 -13.02 -0.08
CA PHE A 127 -5.23 -11.91 0.74
C PHE A 127 -5.18 -10.57 0.00
N SER A 128 -5.86 -10.49 -1.15
CA SER A 128 -5.98 -9.28 -1.97
C SER A 128 -7.43 -8.94 -2.29
N ALA A 129 -7.65 -7.71 -2.74
CA ALA A 129 -8.95 -7.27 -3.23
C ALA A 129 -9.26 -7.77 -4.66
N CYS A 130 -8.49 -8.71 -5.24
CA CYS A 130 -8.81 -9.26 -6.56
C CYS A 130 -10.20 -9.92 -6.55
N MET A 131 -10.92 -9.85 -7.67
CA MET A 131 -12.20 -10.55 -7.84
C MET A 131 -11.96 -11.93 -8.43
N VAL A 132 -12.52 -12.96 -7.82
CA VAL A 132 -12.52 -14.36 -8.27
C VAL A 132 -13.97 -14.85 -8.18
N ASP A 133 -14.55 -15.24 -9.32
CA ASP A 133 -15.93 -15.73 -9.44
C ASP A 133 -16.98 -14.89 -8.69
N GLY A 134 -16.86 -13.56 -8.80
CA GLY A 134 -17.80 -12.62 -8.18
C GLY A 134 -17.59 -12.35 -6.69
N LYS A 135 -16.58 -12.97 -6.05
CA LYS A 135 -16.19 -12.73 -4.65
C LYS A 135 -14.78 -12.12 -4.57
N ARG A 136 -14.45 -11.47 -3.45
CA ARG A 136 -13.08 -10.96 -3.24
C ARG A 136 -12.16 -12.09 -2.77
N ALA A 137 -10.94 -12.14 -3.28
CA ALA A 137 -9.94 -13.16 -2.95
C ALA A 137 -9.69 -13.26 -1.44
N TYR A 138 -9.58 -12.12 -0.73
CA TYR A 138 -9.41 -12.13 0.73
C TYR A 138 -10.61 -12.76 1.49
N GLU A 139 -11.83 -12.73 0.92
CA GLU A 139 -13.01 -13.34 1.57
C GLU A 139 -12.99 -14.86 1.47
N LEU A 140 -12.44 -15.38 0.38
CA LEU A 140 -12.23 -16.81 0.14
C LEU A 140 -11.06 -17.32 0.99
N ALA A 141 -9.92 -16.62 0.96
CA ALA A 141 -8.72 -16.98 1.72
C ALA A 141 -9.00 -17.07 3.24
N ARG A 142 -9.80 -16.13 3.78
CA ARG A 142 -10.21 -16.16 5.21
C ARG A 142 -11.09 -17.34 5.59
N LYS A 143 -11.72 -17.99 4.61
CA LYS A 143 -12.51 -19.22 4.82
C LYS A 143 -11.68 -20.48 4.63
N GLY A 144 -10.39 -20.35 4.32
CA GLY A 144 -9.52 -21.46 3.95
C GLY A 144 -9.83 -22.05 2.57
N GLU A 145 -10.59 -21.34 1.73
CA GLU A 145 -10.86 -21.76 0.36
C GLU A 145 -9.64 -21.47 -0.52
N GLU A 146 -9.28 -22.40 -1.40
CA GLU A 146 -8.19 -22.24 -2.35
C GLU A 146 -8.53 -21.14 -3.37
N VAL A 147 -7.60 -20.21 -3.60
CA VAL A 147 -7.81 -19.06 -4.48
C VAL A 147 -6.83 -19.10 -5.64
N GLU A 148 -7.31 -19.52 -6.81
CA GLU A 148 -6.52 -19.46 -8.04
C GLU A 148 -6.53 -18.04 -8.61
N LEU A 149 -5.37 -17.37 -8.58
CA LEU A 149 -5.18 -16.04 -9.13
C LEU A 149 -4.30 -16.11 -10.38
N LYS A 150 -4.74 -15.44 -11.45
CA LYS A 150 -3.94 -15.31 -12.67
C LYS A 150 -2.83 -14.29 -12.48
N ALA A 151 -1.65 -14.62 -13.02
CA ALA A 151 -0.54 -13.69 -13.13
C ALA A 151 -0.96 -12.44 -13.91
N LYS A 152 -0.40 -11.30 -13.51
CA LYS A 152 -0.58 -10.02 -14.19
C LYS A 152 0.76 -9.46 -14.57
N GLN A 153 0.85 -8.96 -15.80
CA GLN A 153 2.00 -8.22 -16.26
C GLN A 153 2.01 -6.83 -15.63
N LEU A 154 3.13 -6.46 -15.05
CA LEU A 154 3.35 -5.15 -14.43
C LEU A 154 4.81 -4.73 -14.59
N VAL A 155 5.09 -3.48 -14.23
CA VAL A 155 6.44 -2.90 -14.34
C VAL A 155 6.95 -2.45 -12.98
N ILE A 156 8.21 -2.81 -12.70
CA ILE A 156 9.05 -2.23 -11.64
C ILE A 156 10.08 -1.37 -12.35
N ASP A 157 9.98 -0.06 -12.16
CA ASP A 157 10.87 0.91 -12.81
C ASP A 157 12.25 0.90 -12.15
N GLU A 158 12.28 0.80 -10.82
CA GLU A 158 13.51 0.83 -10.02
C GLU A 158 13.38 -0.10 -8.81
N ILE A 159 14.47 -0.77 -8.46
CA ILE A 159 14.64 -1.46 -7.18
C ILE A 159 16.05 -1.22 -6.66
N GLU A 160 16.18 -0.91 -5.38
CA GLU A 160 17.45 -0.54 -4.77
C GLU A 160 17.56 -1.17 -3.39
N LEU A 161 18.70 -1.83 -3.11
CA LEU A 161 19.02 -2.35 -1.79
C LEU A 161 19.51 -1.21 -0.89
N LEU A 162 18.72 -0.88 0.13
CA LEU A 162 19.04 0.15 1.11
C LEU A 162 19.82 -0.41 2.30
N GLU A 163 19.50 -1.64 2.70
CA GLU A 163 20.04 -2.28 3.90
C GLU A 163 20.03 -3.80 3.71
N CYS A 164 21.08 -4.48 4.18
CA CYS A 164 21.22 -5.93 4.10
C CYS A 164 21.87 -6.44 5.38
N CYS A 165 21.09 -7.08 6.22
CA CYS A 165 21.46 -7.52 7.56
C CYS A 165 21.30 -9.05 7.64
N LEU A 166 22.38 -9.77 7.30
CA LEU A 166 22.38 -11.23 7.20
C LEU A 166 22.90 -11.92 8.48
N GLU A 167 23.73 -11.24 9.26
CA GLU A 167 24.36 -11.79 10.47
C GLU A 167 23.49 -11.63 11.72
N THR A 168 22.22 -12.06 11.64
CA THR A 168 21.26 -11.99 12.76
C THR A 168 20.41 -13.26 12.82
N PRO A 169 19.75 -13.56 13.96
CA PRO A 169 18.80 -14.69 14.03
C PRO A 169 17.60 -14.55 13.09
N GLU A 170 17.29 -13.34 12.64
CA GLU A 170 16.21 -13.04 11.70
C GLU A 170 16.75 -12.14 10.57
N PRO A 171 17.45 -12.73 9.57
CA PRO A 171 18.05 -11.98 8.49
C PRO A 171 17.02 -11.14 7.75
N MET A 172 17.39 -9.92 7.37
CA MET A 172 16.49 -8.99 6.71
C MET A 172 17.18 -8.13 5.68
N ILE A 173 16.39 -7.66 4.72
CA ILE A 173 16.80 -6.65 3.74
C ILE A 173 15.78 -5.52 3.72
N ARG A 174 16.24 -4.31 3.40
CA ARG A 174 15.38 -3.16 3.15
C ARG A 174 15.61 -2.68 1.73
N ILE A 175 14.53 -2.55 0.97
CA ILE A 175 14.57 -2.17 -0.44
C ILE A 175 13.70 -0.93 -0.70
N ARG A 176 14.15 -0.07 -1.63
CA ARG A 176 13.31 0.94 -2.27
C ARG A 176 12.80 0.37 -3.58
N VAL A 177 11.50 0.53 -3.86
CA VAL A 177 10.86 0.03 -5.09
C VAL A 177 10.04 1.14 -5.71
N VAL A 178 10.25 1.43 -6.99
CA VAL A 178 9.35 2.26 -7.82
C VAL A 178 8.62 1.35 -8.78
N CYS A 179 7.29 1.40 -8.76
CA CYS A 179 6.49 0.48 -9.55
C CYS A 179 5.20 1.09 -10.09
N SER A 180 4.70 0.42 -11.12
CA SER A 180 3.41 0.69 -11.74
C SER A 180 2.22 0.38 -10.83
N LYS A 181 1.01 0.69 -11.30
CA LYS A 181 -0.23 0.34 -10.58
C LYS A 181 -0.39 -1.18 -10.47
N GLY A 182 -0.96 -1.64 -9.37
CA GLY A 182 -1.35 -3.05 -9.22
C GLY A 182 -0.22 -3.99 -8.78
N THR A 183 1.02 -3.49 -8.62
CA THR A 183 2.11 -4.23 -7.97
C THR A 183 1.77 -4.49 -6.51
N TYR A 184 1.90 -5.75 -6.11
CA TYR A 184 1.77 -6.17 -4.72
C TYR A 184 3.16 -6.35 -4.13
N ILE A 185 3.56 -5.47 -3.23
CA ILE A 185 4.87 -5.56 -2.57
C ILE A 185 5.00 -6.83 -1.71
N ARG A 186 3.87 -7.35 -1.19
CA ARG A 186 3.81 -8.67 -0.53
C ARG A 186 4.16 -9.82 -1.47
N ALA A 187 3.64 -9.80 -2.69
CA ALA A 187 4.02 -10.78 -3.70
C ALA A 187 5.47 -10.61 -4.14
N LEU A 188 5.95 -9.36 -4.28
CA LEU A 188 7.37 -9.11 -4.57
C LEU A 188 8.28 -9.69 -3.47
N ALA A 189 7.88 -9.57 -2.20
CA ALA A 189 8.61 -10.20 -1.09
C ALA A 189 8.67 -11.72 -1.23
N ARG A 190 7.53 -12.38 -1.49
CA ARG A 190 7.48 -13.82 -1.80
C ARG A 190 8.44 -14.16 -2.93
N ASP A 191 8.32 -13.48 -4.07
CA ASP A 191 9.04 -13.80 -5.30
C ASP A 191 10.56 -13.63 -5.10
N ILE A 192 11.00 -12.58 -4.36
CA ILE A 192 12.41 -12.40 -3.96
C ILE A 192 12.87 -13.57 -3.06
N GLY A 193 12.06 -13.96 -2.08
CA GLY A 193 12.37 -15.07 -1.19
C GLY A 193 12.50 -16.42 -1.91
N GLU A 194 11.65 -16.67 -2.91
CA GLU A 194 11.71 -17.85 -3.78
C GLU A 194 12.98 -17.84 -4.63
N ALA A 195 13.34 -16.70 -5.22
CA ALA A 195 14.56 -16.53 -6.01
C ALA A 195 15.84 -16.68 -5.17
N LEU A 196 15.80 -16.33 -3.88
CA LEU A 196 16.88 -16.58 -2.91
C LEU A 196 16.86 -18.01 -2.33
N HIS A 197 15.88 -18.83 -2.69
CA HIS A 197 15.67 -20.18 -2.17
C HIS A 197 15.57 -20.23 -0.62
N SER A 198 14.97 -19.22 -0.01
CA SER A 198 14.87 -19.11 1.46
C SER A 198 13.54 -18.53 1.96
N GLY A 199 12.62 -18.20 1.06
CA GLY A 199 11.36 -17.56 1.42
C GLY A 199 11.56 -16.16 2.02
N ALA A 200 10.50 -15.35 1.98
CA ALA A 200 10.49 -14.05 2.62
C ALA A 200 9.06 -13.55 2.83
N HIS A 201 8.90 -12.62 3.76
CA HIS A 201 7.67 -11.86 3.96
C HIS A 201 7.97 -10.44 4.43
N LEU A 202 6.99 -9.55 4.29
CA LEU A 202 7.14 -8.17 4.75
C LEU A 202 7.06 -8.07 6.27
N THR A 203 8.00 -7.33 6.86
CA THR A 203 7.95 -6.91 8.27
C THR A 203 7.71 -5.41 8.42
N GLY A 204 7.88 -4.64 7.33
CA GLY A 204 7.57 -3.22 7.28
C GLY A 204 7.31 -2.76 5.85
N LEU A 205 6.36 -1.85 5.68
CA LEU A 205 6.03 -1.28 4.37
C LEU A 205 5.60 0.18 4.51
N ILE A 206 6.28 1.06 3.78
CA ILE A 206 5.97 2.49 3.76
C ILE A 206 5.81 2.90 2.30
N ARG A 207 4.66 3.45 1.90
CA ARG A 207 4.51 4.12 0.61
C ARG A 207 5.00 5.56 0.73
N THR A 208 6.18 5.84 0.22
CA THR A 208 6.84 7.15 0.33
C THR A 208 6.34 8.15 -0.71
N ARG A 209 5.82 7.67 -1.85
CA ARG A 209 5.37 8.53 -2.97
C ARG A 209 4.22 7.94 -3.78
N VAL A 210 3.34 8.81 -4.30
CA VAL A 210 2.36 8.50 -5.36
C VAL A 210 2.36 9.60 -6.42
N GLY A 211 2.87 9.32 -7.62
CA GLY A 211 3.15 10.36 -8.62
C GLY A 211 4.12 11.40 -8.05
N ASP A 212 3.71 12.66 -8.02
CA ASP A 212 4.51 13.76 -7.46
C ASP A 212 4.30 13.97 -5.96
N VAL A 213 3.32 13.30 -5.34
CA VAL A 213 2.96 13.48 -3.92
C VAL A 213 3.89 12.64 -3.05
N ARG A 214 4.61 13.27 -2.14
CA ARG A 214 5.54 12.64 -1.21
C ARG A 214 4.98 12.61 0.22
N LEU A 215 5.68 11.90 1.09
CA LEU A 215 5.26 11.70 2.48
C LEU A 215 5.25 13.02 3.27
N GLU A 216 6.19 13.91 2.98
CA GLU A 216 6.28 15.25 3.57
C GLU A 216 5.10 16.17 3.21
N ASP A 217 4.39 15.90 2.11
CA ASP A 217 3.19 16.65 1.70
C ASP A 217 1.92 16.21 2.43
N CYS A 218 2.02 15.11 3.19
CA CYS A 218 0.85 14.43 3.73
C CYS A 218 0.41 14.97 5.10
N LEU A 219 -0.90 15.09 5.25
CA LEU A 219 -1.55 15.34 6.52
C LEU A 219 -1.47 14.10 7.42
N ASP A 220 -1.28 14.31 8.70
CA ASP A 220 -1.49 13.28 9.72
C ASP A 220 -3.00 13.16 10.01
N PRO A 221 -3.63 11.99 9.78
CA PRO A 221 -5.03 11.78 10.12
C PRO A 221 -5.37 12.10 11.58
N GLU A 222 -4.45 11.88 12.53
CA GLU A 222 -4.72 12.12 13.95
C GLU A 222 -4.84 13.62 14.27
N HIS A 223 -4.18 14.47 13.48
CA HIS A 223 -4.23 15.93 13.59
C HIS A 223 -5.15 16.59 12.56
N PHE A 224 -5.94 15.80 11.83
CA PHE A 224 -6.76 16.30 10.72
C PHE A 224 -7.87 17.25 11.20
N LYS A 225 -8.42 17.02 12.39
CA LYS A 225 -9.45 17.88 12.97
C LYS A 225 -8.91 19.29 13.21
N GLU A 226 -7.75 19.42 13.84
CA GLU A 226 -7.12 20.70 14.13
C GLU A 226 -6.74 21.41 12.84
N TRP A 227 -6.26 20.66 11.84
CA TRP A 227 -5.92 21.20 10.53
C TRP A 227 -7.16 21.78 9.83
N ILE A 228 -8.26 21.02 9.74
CA ILE A 228 -9.47 21.44 9.01
C ILE A 228 -10.21 22.59 9.69
N ASP A 229 -10.15 22.67 11.03
CA ASP A 229 -10.75 23.77 11.80
C ASP A 229 -10.09 25.12 11.46
N ARG A 230 -8.82 25.12 11.02
CA ARG A 230 -8.05 26.31 10.63
C ARG A 230 -8.23 26.71 9.15
N GLN A 231 -8.88 25.87 8.34
CA GLN A 231 -9.02 26.17 6.91
C GLN A 231 -10.19 27.12 6.64
N GLU A 232 -9.99 28.01 5.68
CA GLU A 232 -11.08 28.78 5.07
C GLU A 232 -11.88 27.88 4.14
N ILE A 233 -13.19 27.81 4.37
CA ILE A 233 -14.08 26.94 3.62
C ILE A 233 -15.17 27.77 2.98
N GLU A 234 -15.29 27.61 1.66
CA GLU A 234 -16.40 28.13 0.89
C GLU A 234 -17.63 27.28 1.18
N ASN A 235 -18.49 27.78 2.06
CA ASN A 235 -19.85 27.28 2.17
C ASN A 235 -20.66 27.98 1.09
N GLU A 236 -21.10 27.27 0.07
CA GLU A 236 -22.20 27.77 -0.75
C GLU A 236 -23.46 27.81 0.14
N GLU A 237 -23.78 28.99 0.65
CA GLU A 237 -25.17 29.38 0.89
C GLU A 237 -25.79 29.77 -0.45
N GLU A 238 -26.93 29.14 -0.76
CA GLU A 238 -27.96 29.53 -1.72
C GLU A 238 -27.58 29.78 -3.20
N ASN A 239 -28.07 28.89 -4.07
CA ASN A 239 -28.93 29.36 -5.15
C ASN A 239 -30.23 28.55 -5.06
N ASN A 240 -31.35 29.28 -4.90
CA ASN A 240 -32.73 28.80 -5.00
C ASN A 240 -32.95 27.82 -6.17
#